data_AF-A0A8T1VC73-F1
#
_entry.id   AF-A0A8T1VC73-F1
#
_cell.length_a   1.000
_cell.length_b   1.000
_cell.length_c   1.000
_cell.angle_alpha   90.00
_cell.angle_beta   90.00
_cell.angle_gamma   90.00
#
_symmetry.space_group_name_H-M   'P 1'
#
loop_
_entity.id
_entity.type
_entity.pdbx_description
1 polymer ?
#
loop_
_entity_poly.entity_id
_entity_poly.type
_entity_poly.pdbx_seq_one_letter_code
_entity_poly.pdbx_strand_id
1 'polypeptide(L)'
;MGVDPGKAGSYAAGLLLGVGWWVLADGAASAAYRDSQIPFDWVKYLPGVVSTLAFFLVNSVDWGMLSEDARFAYGSEAAARARCFVAFCMALALATLAGAVLVFTRTYVNNPFHESAWPGAAIVFQNGFILMATFVMRVGTIAAASTY
;
A
#
# COMPACT_ATOMS: atom_id res chain seq x y z
N MET A 1 -18.51 22.10 -13.95
CA MET A 1 -17.62 21.01 -14.39
C MET A 1 -17.30 20.17 -13.16
N GLY A 2 -18.18 19.22 -12.81
CA GLY A 2 -17.97 18.34 -11.66
C GLY A 2 -17.06 17.19 -12.08
N VAL A 3 -15.92 17.03 -11.41
CA VAL A 3 -15.07 15.86 -11.64
C VAL A 3 -15.85 14.64 -11.14
N ASP A 4 -15.97 13.63 -11.99
CA ASP A 4 -16.54 12.33 -11.63
C ASP A 4 -15.79 11.79 -10.38
N PRO A 5 -16.49 11.50 -9.27
CA PRO A 5 -15.85 11.09 -8.02
C PRO A 5 -14.97 9.84 -8.19
N GLY A 6 -15.27 8.96 -9.16
CA GLY A 6 -14.41 7.83 -9.50
C GLY A 6 -13.07 8.23 -10.08
N LYS A 7 -13.07 9.22 -10.97
CA LYS A 7 -11.86 9.77 -11.59
C LYS A 7 -11.03 10.52 -10.55
N ALA A 8 -11.67 11.32 -9.71
CA ALA A 8 -11.01 12.03 -8.62
C ALA A 8 -10.30 11.06 -7.65
N GLY A 9 -10.97 9.98 -7.24
CA GLY A 9 -10.38 8.96 -6.37
C GLY A 9 -9.20 8.24 -7.00
N SER A 10 -9.29 7.94 -8.30
CA SER A 10 -8.19 7.29 -9.04
C SER A 10 -6.96 8.20 -9.16
N TYR A 11 -7.16 9.49 -9.45
CA TYR A 11 -6.06 10.46 -9.48
C TYR A 11 -5.42 10.66 -8.11
N ALA A 12 -6.24 10.80 -7.06
CA ALA A 12 -5.74 10.96 -5.70
C ALA A 12 -4.94 9.73 -5.24
N ALA A 13 -5.42 8.51 -5.55
CA ALA A 13 -4.70 7.29 -5.24
C ALA A 13 -3.37 7.17 -6.00
N GLY A 14 -3.35 7.52 -7.29
CA GLY A 14 -2.12 7.54 -8.08
C GLY A 14 -1.09 8.53 -7.53
N LEU A 15 -1.54 9.72 -7.09
CA LEU A 15 -0.68 10.70 -6.43
C LEU A 15 -0.10 10.16 -5.12
N LEU A 16 -0.92 9.52 -4.29
CA LEU A 16 -0.46 8.91 -3.03
C LEU A 16 0.55 7.78 -3.27
N LEU A 17 0.33 6.95 -4.28
CA LEU A 17 1.28 5.91 -4.68
C LEU A 17 2.62 6.53 -5.14
N GLY A 18 2.55 7.57 -5.97
CA GLY A 18 3.73 8.30 -6.44
C GLY A 18 4.50 8.97 -5.30
N VAL A 19 3.79 9.64 -4.37
CA VAL A 19 4.39 10.24 -3.17
C VAL A 19 5.02 9.17 -2.28
N GLY A 20 4.38 8.02 -2.11
CA GLY A 20 4.96 6.91 -1.35
C GLY A 20 6.30 6.45 -1.90
N TRP A 21 6.39 6.24 -3.22
CA TRP A 21 7.66 5.86 -3.88
C TRP A 21 8.69 6.99 -3.88
N TRP A 22 8.25 8.24 -3.98
CA TRP A 22 9.13 9.40 -3.86
C TRP A 22 9.78 9.49 -2.48
N VAL A 23 9.01 9.28 -1.41
CA VAL A 23 9.53 9.30 -0.03
C VAL A 23 10.58 8.20 0.17
N LEU A 24 10.38 7.01 -0.41
CA LEU A 24 11.41 5.97 -0.37
C LEU A 24 12.68 6.40 -1.11
N ALA A 25 12.54 6.99 -2.30
CA ALA A 25 13.68 7.47 -3.08
C ALA A 25 14.46 8.56 -2.34
N ASP A 26 13.78 9.48 -1.66
CA ASP A 26 14.40 10.48 -0.79
C ASP A 26 15.15 9.82 0.39
N GLY A 27 14.54 8.83 1.04
CA GLY A 27 15.17 8.04 2.10
C GLY A 27 16.47 7.37 1.63
N ALA A 28 16.43 6.73 0.45
CA ALA A 28 17.61 6.09 -0.14
C ALA A 28 18.68 7.12 -0.54
N ALA A 29 18.29 8.25 -1.15
CA ALA A 29 19.21 9.33 -1.51
C ALA A 29 19.87 9.95 -0.28
N SER A 30 19.13 10.11 0.82
CA SER A 30 19.65 10.63 2.08
C SER A 30 20.69 9.71 2.72
N ALA A 31 20.51 8.39 2.60
CA ALA A 31 21.47 7.40 3.07
C ALA A 31 22.76 7.44 2.23
N ALA A 32 22.62 7.55 0.91
CA ALA A 32 23.76 7.67 -0.01
C ALA A 32 24.54 8.98 0.17
N TYR A 33 23.85 10.11 0.34
CA TYR A 33 24.48 11.41 0.54
C TYR A 33 25.30 11.50 1.83
N ARG A 34 24.87 10.79 2.87
CA ARG A 34 25.53 10.77 4.19
C ARG A 34 26.59 9.67 4.31
N ASP A 35 26.87 8.94 3.23
CA ASP A 35 27.75 7.78 3.21
C ASP A 35 27.43 6.79 4.35
N SER A 36 26.12 6.50 4.50
CA SER A 36 25.59 5.67 5.57
C SER A 36 26.21 4.27 5.53
N GLN A 37 26.70 3.82 6.69
CA GLN A 37 27.21 2.47 6.91
C GLN A 37 26.11 1.41 6.87
N ILE A 38 24.84 1.83 6.81
CA ILE A 38 23.67 0.98 6.61
C ILE A 38 23.25 1.09 5.14
N PRO A 39 23.79 0.25 4.24
CA PRO A 39 23.47 0.30 2.82
C PRO A 39 21.98 0.05 2.59
N PHE A 40 21.41 0.73 1.60
CA PHE A 40 20.02 0.54 1.21
C PHE A 40 19.88 -0.73 0.36
N ASP A 41 19.92 -1.90 1.00
CA ASP A 41 19.84 -3.20 0.32
C ASP A 41 18.46 -3.50 -0.28
N TRP A 42 18.40 -4.46 -1.21
CA TRP A 42 17.15 -4.96 -1.80
C TRP A 42 16.05 -5.28 -0.77
N VAL A 43 16.44 -5.81 0.40
CA VAL A 43 15.51 -6.15 1.48
C VAL A 43 14.73 -4.94 1.99
N LYS A 44 15.31 -3.72 1.94
CA LYS A 44 14.68 -2.48 2.40
C LYS A 44 13.66 -1.93 1.40
N TYR A 45 13.78 -2.29 0.12
CA TYR A 45 12.79 -2.00 -0.92
C TYR A 45 11.61 -2.99 -0.90
N LEU A 46 11.83 -4.21 -0.39
CA LEU A 46 10.88 -5.30 -0.45
C LEU A 46 9.48 -4.96 0.13
N PRO A 47 9.35 -4.31 1.31
CA PRO A 47 8.04 -3.95 1.85
C PRO A 47 7.24 -3.06 0.89
N GLY A 48 7.90 -2.06 0.28
CA GLY A 48 7.26 -1.15 -0.68
C GLY A 48 6.80 -1.83 -1.96
N VAL A 49 7.59 -2.77 -2.50
CA VAL A 49 7.22 -3.57 -3.68
C VAL A 49 6.00 -4.45 -3.38
N VAL A 50 6.03 -5.18 -2.25
CA VAL A 50 4.93 -6.08 -1.88
C VAL A 50 3.67 -5.29 -1.53
N SER A 51 3.80 -4.13 -0.89
CA SER A 51 2.68 -3.22 -0.60
C SER A 51 2.04 -2.68 -1.89
N THR A 52 2.85 -2.34 -2.89
CA THR A 52 2.36 -1.91 -4.22
C THR A 52 1.61 -3.04 -4.93
N LEU A 53 2.12 -4.27 -4.84
CA LEU A 53 1.42 -5.46 -5.33
C LEU A 53 0.07 -5.65 -4.63
N ALA A 54 0.03 -5.53 -3.31
CA ALA A 54 -1.21 -5.60 -2.54
C ALA A 54 -2.21 -4.50 -2.96
N PHE A 55 -1.75 -3.28 -3.20
CA PHE A 55 -2.57 -2.18 -3.73
C PHE A 55 -3.28 -2.57 -5.04
N PHE A 56 -2.55 -3.14 -6.01
CA PHE A 56 -3.15 -3.57 -7.27
C PHE A 56 -4.11 -4.74 -7.08
N LEU A 57 -3.76 -5.72 -6.25
CA LEU A 57 -4.60 -6.89 -6.01
C LEU A 57 -5.94 -6.50 -5.36
N VAL A 58 -5.93 -5.62 -4.35
CA VAL A 58 -7.17 -5.15 -3.69
C VAL A 58 -8.07 -4.37 -4.66
N ASN A 59 -7.48 -3.52 -5.49
CA ASN A 59 -8.24 -2.67 -6.42
C ASN A 59 -8.66 -3.36 -7.72
N SER A 60 -8.07 -4.53 -8.05
CA SER A 60 -8.44 -5.30 -9.25
C SER A 60 -9.58 -6.29 -9.02
N VAL A 61 -9.92 -6.60 -7.76
CA VAL A 61 -11.02 -7.53 -7.46
C VAL A 61 -12.35 -6.86 -7.73
N ASP A 62 -13.26 -7.60 -8.39
CA ASP A 62 -14.65 -7.19 -8.49
C ASP A 62 -15.35 -7.39 -7.14
N TRP A 63 -15.67 -6.28 -6.49
CA TRP A 63 -16.33 -6.28 -5.19
C TRP A 63 -17.83 -6.61 -5.28
N GLY A 64 -18.42 -6.63 -6.48
CA GLY A 64 -19.78 -7.14 -6.70
C GLY A 64 -19.93 -8.60 -6.24
N MET A 65 -18.87 -9.41 -6.40
CA MET A 65 -18.80 -10.80 -5.94
C MET A 65 -18.77 -10.95 -4.41
N LEU A 66 -18.51 -9.88 -3.68
CA LEU A 66 -18.44 -9.88 -2.23
C LEU A 66 -19.79 -9.57 -1.59
N SER A 67 -20.72 -8.98 -2.36
CA SER A 67 -22.09 -8.68 -1.92
C SER A 67 -22.84 -9.94 -1.48
N GLU A 68 -23.89 -9.77 -0.68
CA GLU A 68 -24.72 -10.90 -0.25
C GLU A 68 -25.48 -11.53 -1.44
N ASP A 69 -25.85 -10.71 -2.42
CA ASP A 69 -26.53 -11.13 -3.64
C ASP A 69 -25.65 -12.01 -4.54
N ALA A 70 -24.33 -11.90 -4.44
CA ALA A 70 -23.40 -12.76 -5.16
C ALA A 70 -23.53 -14.24 -4.78
N ARG A 71 -23.99 -14.57 -3.57
CA ARG A 71 -24.27 -15.97 -3.19
C ARG A 71 -25.40 -16.58 -4.03
N PHE A 72 -26.39 -15.77 -4.40
CA PHE A 72 -27.52 -16.19 -5.23
C PHE A 72 -27.18 -16.15 -6.73
N ALA A 73 -26.36 -15.19 -7.18
CA ALA A 73 -26.03 -15.03 -8.60
C ALA A 73 -24.85 -15.89 -9.10
N TYR A 74 -23.82 -16.11 -8.29
CA TYR A 74 -22.56 -16.78 -8.70
C TYR A 74 -22.29 -18.12 -7.97
N GLY A 75 -23.12 -18.47 -6.98
CA GLY A 75 -22.95 -19.65 -6.13
C GLY A 75 -22.12 -19.39 -4.88
N SER A 76 -22.49 -20.05 -3.78
CA SER A 76 -21.93 -19.82 -2.43
C SER A 76 -20.39 -19.96 -2.35
N GLU A 77 -19.81 -20.91 -3.09
CA GLU A 77 -18.37 -21.16 -3.06
C GLU A 77 -17.54 -20.06 -3.73
N ALA A 78 -18.00 -19.52 -4.87
CA ALA A 78 -17.26 -18.49 -5.61
C ALA A 78 -17.17 -17.18 -4.80
N ALA A 79 -18.29 -16.77 -4.21
CA ALA A 79 -18.34 -15.60 -3.32
C ALA A 79 -17.47 -15.79 -2.07
N ALA A 80 -17.43 -16.99 -1.49
CA ALA A 80 -16.56 -17.30 -0.35
C ALA A 80 -15.07 -17.19 -0.70
N ARG A 81 -14.65 -17.73 -1.86
CA ARG A 81 -13.26 -17.65 -2.33
C ARG A 81 -12.83 -16.20 -2.60
N ALA A 82 -13.69 -15.38 -3.20
CA ALA A 82 -13.43 -13.96 -3.42
C ALA A 82 -13.22 -13.20 -2.09
N ARG A 83 -14.06 -13.46 -1.08
CA ARG A 83 -13.92 -12.85 0.27
C ARG A 83 -12.61 -13.24 0.94
N CYS A 84 -12.24 -14.52 0.88
CA CYS A 84 -10.96 -15.01 1.41
C CYS A 84 -9.77 -14.34 0.69
N PHE A 85 -9.85 -14.17 -0.63
CA PHE A 85 -8.80 -13.53 -1.41
C PHE A 85 -8.62 -12.06 -1.03
N VAL A 86 -9.71 -11.29 -0.91
CA VAL A 86 -9.63 -9.89 -0.46
C VAL A 86 -9.11 -9.78 0.97
N ALA A 87 -9.56 -10.65 1.88
CA ALA A 87 -9.04 -10.70 3.24
C ALA A 87 -7.52 -11.00 3.25
N PHE A 88 -7.06 -11.90 2.39
CA PHE A 88 -5.64 -12.18 2.21
C PHE A 88 -4.86 -10.96 1.68
N CYS A 89 -5.37 -10.26 0.67
CA CYS A 89 -4.72 -9.05 0.16
C CYS A 89 -4.65 -7.93 1.20
N MET A 90 -5.71 -7.78 2.01
CA MET A 90 -5.73 -6.81 3.12
C MET A 90 -4.73 -7.20 4.21
N ALA A 91 -4.66 -8.49 4.56
CA ALA A 91 -3.67 -9.01 5.49
C ALA A 91 -2.24 -8.80 4.96
N LEU A 92 -2.01 -8.96 3.66
CA LEU A 92 -0.72 -8.70 3.01
C LEU A 92 -0.33 -7.21 3.10
N ALA A 93 -1.27 -6.29 2.87
CA ALA A 93 -1.03 -4.85 3.02
C ALA A 93 -0.69 -4.45 4.47
N LEU A 94 -1.35 -5.06 5.45
CA LEU A 94 -1.03 -4.83 6.88
C LEU A 94 0.29 -5.49 7.29
N ALA A 95 0.56 -6.70 6.79
CA ALA A 95 1.81 -7.42 7.07
C ALA A 95 3.03 -6.68 6.52
N THR A 96 2.92 -6.07 5.34
CA THR A 96 3.98 -5.24 4.76
C THR A 96 4.22 -3.97 5.56
N LEU A 97 3.17 -3.30 6.03
CA LEU A 97 3.29 -2.16 6.93
C LEU A 97 3.96 -2.55 8.26
N ALA A 98 3.54 -3.66 8.87
CA ALA A 98 4.18 -4.19 10.07
C ALA A 98 5.66 -4.54 9.82
N GLY A 99 5.95 -5.17 8.67
CA GLY A 99 7.31 -5.46 8.23
C GLY A 99 8.17 -4.20 8.08
N ALA A 100 7.62 -3.12 7.50
CA ALA A 100 8.29 -1.83 7.40
C ALA A 100 8.63 -1.25 8.79
N VAL A 101 7.69 -1.32 9.75
CA VAL A 101 7.92 -0.88 11.13
C VAL A 101 8.97 -1.73 11.84
N LEU A 102 9.01 -3.04 11.58
CA LEU A 102 10.04 -3.94 12.10
C LEU A 102 11.42 -3.61 11.54
N VAL A 103 11.53 -3.32 10.23
CA VAL A 103 12.79 -2.86 9.61
C VAL A 103 13.23 -1.55 10.23
N PHE A 104 12.33 -0.58 10.39
CA PHE A 104 12.63 0.69 11.05
C PHE A 104 13.16 0.49 12.47
N THR A 105 12.42 -0.27 13.29
CA THR A 105 12.78 -0.47 14.71
C THR A 105 14.08 -1.25 14.88
N ARG A 106 14.30 -2.31 14.09
CA ARG A 106 15.48 -3.16 14.24
C ARG A 106 16.75 -2.57 13.63
N THR A 107 16.62 -1.78 12.57
CA THR A 107 17.78 -1.28 11.82
C THR A 107 18.13 0.17 12.15
N TYR A 108 17.15 1.00 12.54
CA TYR A 108 17.35 2.46 12.62
C TYR A 108 17.12 3.09 14.00
N VAL A 109 16.36 2.48 14.92
CA VAL A 109 16.03 3.11 16.22
C VAL A 109 17.21 3.12 17.21
N ASN A 110 18.04 2.07 17.22
CA ASN A 110 19.24 1.97 18.05
C ASN A 110 20.40 1.40 17.21
N ASN A 111 20.71 2.07 16.10
CA ASN A 111 21.84 1.63 15.29
C ASN A 111 23.16 1.86 16.04
N PRO A 112 24.15 0.93 15.92
CA PRO A 112 25.45 1.09 16.55
C PRO A 112 26.28 2.24 15.94
N PHE A 113 25.85 2.76 14.79
CA PHE A 113 26.53 3.80 14.03
C PHE A 113 26.02 5.22 14.31
N HIS A 114 25.00 5.37 15.18
CA HIS A 114 24.35 6.66 15.50
C HIS A 114 23.91 7.46 14.25
N GLU A 115 23.51 6.76 13.19
CA GLU A 115 23.08 7.37 11.93
C GLU A 115 21.61 7.78 11.97
N SER A 116 21.24 8.68 11.06
CA SER A 116 19.86 9.17 10.95
C SER A 116 18.85 8.03 10.77
N ALA A 117 17.76 8.08 11.52
CA ALA A 117 16.66 7.14 11.37
C ALA A 117 15.72 7.46 10.19
N TRP A 118 15.94 8.58 9.48
CA TRP A 118 15.13 9.01 8.34
C TRP A 118 14.96 7.95 7.24
N PRO A 119 16.02 7.25 6.78
CA PRO A 119 15.88 6.25 5.72
C PRO A 119 14.93 5.11 6.11
N GLY A 120 14.92 4.72 7.39
CA GLY A 120 13.97 3.73 7.91
C GLY A 120 12.56 4.29 8.05
N ALA A 121 12.42 5.55 8.50
CA ALA A 121 11.12 6.21 8.59
C ALA A 121 10.46 6.35 7.21
N ALA A 122 11.25 6.63 6.17
CA ALA A 122 10.80 6.69 4.79
C ALA A 122 10.14 5.38 4.31
N ILE A 123 10.67 4.22 4.71
CA ILE A 123 10.08 2.90 4.39
C ILE A 123 8.69 2.76 5.03
N VAL A 124 8.53 3.20 6.28
CA VAL A 124 7.24 3.16 6.99
C VAL A 124 6.24 4.12 6.33
N PHE A 125 6.66 5.35 6.03
CA PHE A 125 5.82 6.33 5.35
C PHE A 125 5.39 5.87 3.97
N GLN A 126 6.30 5.27 3.19
CA GLN A 126 5.94 4.66 1.90
C GLN A 126 4.80 3.67 2.05
N ASN A 127 4.92 2.69 2.96
CA ASN A 127 3.90 1.66 3.15
C ASN A 127 2.58 2.26 3.66
N GLY A 128 2.65 3.30 4.51
CA GLY A 128 1.48 4.05 4.95
C GLY A 128 0.77 4.77 3.80
N PHE A 129 1.52 5.44 2.91
CA PHE A 129 0.95 6.13 1.74
C PHE A 129 0.34 5.15 0.74
N ILE A 130 0.98 4.00 0.50
CA ILE A 130 0.43 2.95 -0.39
C ILE A 130 -0.86 2.35 0.20
N LEU A 131 -0.89 2.10 1.51
CA LEU A 131 -2.11 1.65 2.18
C LEU A 131 -3.23 2.68 2.06
N MET A 132 -2.92 3.96 2.27
CA MET A 132 -3.89 5.05 2.10
C MET A 132 -4.37 5.16 0.65
N ALA A 133 -3.46 5.01 -0.33
CA ALA A 133 -3.81 4.96 -1.75
C ALA A 133 -4.81 3.83 -2.05
N THR A 134 -4.62 2.66 -1.41
CA THR A 134 -5.52 1.51 -1.55
C THR A 134 -6.94 1.87 -1.15
N PHE A 135 -7.11 2.53 -0.01
CA PHE A 135 -8.43 2.96 0.46
C PHE A 135 -9.01 4.10 -0.36
N VAL A 136 -8.20 5.07 -0.79
CA VAL A 136 -8.66 6.21 -1.59
C VAL A 136 -9.17 5.75 -2.96
N MET A 137 -8.44 4.86 -3.63
CA MET A 137 -8.88 4.27 -4.90
C MET A 137 -10.20 3.54 -4.71
N ARG A 138 -10.32 2.78 -3.61
CA ARG A 138 -11.54 2.04 -3.29
C ARG A 138 -12.74 2.95 -3.07
N VAL A 139 -12.61 3.99 -2.24
CA VAL A 139 -13.69 4.96 -2.00
C VAL A 139 -14.11 5.63 -3.31
N GLY A 140 -13.16 5.97 -4.18
CA GLY A 140 -13.44 6.46 -5.53
C GLY A 140 -14.29 5.50 -6.35
N THR A 141 -13.94 4.21 -6.39
CA THR A 141 -14.71 3.19 -7.14
C THR A 141 -16.12 3.00 -6.60
N ILE A 142 -16.33 3.11 -5.28
CA ILE A 142 -17.66 3.00 -4.66
C ILE A 142 -18.53 4.20 -5.03
N ALA A 143 -17.99 5.42 -4.95
CA ALA A 143 -18.71 6.64 -5.31
C ALA A 143 -19.09 6.68 -6.80
N ALA A 144 -18.26 6.10 -7.68
CA ALA A 144 -18.59 5.93 -9.08
C ALA A 144 -19.79 4.98 -9.29
N ALA A 145 -19.83 3.87 -8.55
CA ALA A 145 -20.89 2.87 -8.65
C ALA A 145 -22.26 3.37 -8.16
N SER A 146 -22.30 4.31 -7.20
CA SER A 146 -23.57 4.87 -6.68
C SER A 146 -24.20 5.95 -7.57
N THR A 147 -23.52 6.36 -8.64
CA THR A 147 -23.99 7.44 -9.54
C THR A 147 -24.80 6.89 -10.72
N TYR A 148 -24.86 5.57 -10.87
CA TYR A 148 -25.66 4.83 -11.86
C TYR A 148 -26.78 4.06 -11.16
#